data_AF-A0A8C6GJM2-F1
#
_entry.id   AF-A0A8C6GJM2-F1
#
_cell.length_a   1.000
_cell.length_b   1.000
_cell.length_c   1.000
_cell.angle_alpha   90.00
_cell.angle_beta   90.00
_cell.angle_gamma   90.00
#
_symmetry.space_group_name_H-M   'P 1'
#
loop_
_entity.id
_entity.type
_entity.pdbx_description
1 polymer ?
#
loop_
_entity_poly.entity_id
_entity_poly.type
_entity_poly.pdbx_seq_one_letter_code
_entity_poly.pdbx_strand_id
1 'polypeptide(L)'
;MSRHVFLTGPPGVGKTTLIQKAIEVLQSSGLPVDGFYTQEVRQEGRRIGFDVVTLSGAQGPLSRVGSQPLPGKPECRVGQYVVNLDSFEQLALPVLRNEALTETARLASSLTGASEEPIINSDGKPRH
;
A
#
# COMPACT_ATOMS: atom_id res chain seq x y z
N MET A 1 13.80 15.10 5.24
CA MET A 1 13.77 14.10 6.33
C MET A 1 12.41 13.44 6.34
N SER A 2 12.33 12.12 6.24
CA SER A 2 11.09 11.37 6.46
C SER A 2 10.79 11.29 7.95
N ARG A 3 9.53 11.55 8.34
CA ARG A 3 9.05 11.29 9.71
C ARG A 3 8.29 9.97 9.71
N HIS A 4 8.68 9.07 10.59
CA HIS A 4 7.94 7.84 10.83
C HIS A 4 6.96 8.07 11.97
N VAL A 5 5.68 7.77 11.71
CA VAL A 5 4.60 7.88 12.69
C VAL A 5 4.10 6.48 12.99
N PHE A 6 4.02 6.14 14.27
CA PHE A 6 3.51 4.85 14.72
C PHE A 6 2.27 5.08 15.58
N LEU A 7 1.15 4.43 15.22
CA LEU A 7 -0.10 4.54 15.95
C LEU A 7 -0.28 3.32 16.87
N THR A 8 -0.31 3.56 18.17
CA THR A 8 -0.49 2.51 19.18
C THR A 8 -1.81 2.68 19.91
N GLY A 9 -2.23 1.63 20.62
CA GLY A 9 -3.44 1.64 21.42
C GLY A 9 -4.08 0.25 21.53
N PRO A 10 -5.06 0.07 22.43
CA PRO A 10 -5.72 -1.22 22.64
C PRO A 10 -6.33 -1.81 21.36
N PRO A 11 -6.47 -3.15 21.24
CA PRO A 11 -7.25 -3.77 20.17
C PRO A 11 -8.67 -3.19 20.12
N GLY A 12 -9.22 -3.00 18.92
CA GLY A 12 -10.59 -2.49 18.75
C GLY A 12 -10.78 -0.97 18.94
N VAL A 13 -9.75 -0.20 19.32
CA VAL A 13 -9.85 1.26 19.53
C VAL A 13 -10.08 2.09 18.25
N GLY A 14 -10.14 1.45 17.07
CA GLY A 14 -10.38 2.14 15.79
C GLY A 14 -9.13 2.59 15.03
N LYS A 15 -7.94 2.04 15.33
CA LYS A 15 -6.69 2.36 14.61
C LYS A 15 -6.82 2.20 13.09
N THR A 16 -7.33 1.06 12.64
CA THR A 16 -7.53 0.79 11.20
C THR A 16 -8.50 1.81 10.59
N THR A 17 -9.57 2.16 11.30
CA THR A 17 -10.52 3.19 10.87
C THR A 17 -9.88 4.57 10.76
N LEU A 18 -9.00 4.94 11.70
CA LEU A 18 -8.25 6.20 11.63
C LEU A 18 -7.34 6.23 10.40
N ILE A 19 -6.61 5.13 10.14
CA ILE A 19 -5.73 5.01 8.98
C ILE A 19 -6.54 5.11 7.67
N GLN A 20 -7.69 4.44 7.56
CA GLN A 20 -8.57 4.53 6.39
C GLN A 20 -9.02 5.97 6.11
N LYS A 21 -9.50 6.69 7.13
CA LYS A 21 -9.87 8.11 7.00
C LYS A 21 -8.69 9.00 6.62
N ALA A 22 -7.51 8.74 7.17
CA ALA A 22 -6.31 9.51 6.82
C ALA A 22 -5.94 9.30 5.34
N ILE A 23 -6.05 8.07 4.84
CA ILE A 23 -5.81 7.74 3.43
C ILE A 23 -6.81 8.48 2.53
N GLU A 24 -8.10 8.46 2.87
CA GLU A 24 -9.15 9.19 2.13
C GLU A 24 -8.82 10.69 2.03
N VAL A 25 -8.42 11.31 3.14
CA VAL A 25 -8.05 12.73 3.16
C VAL A 25 -6.82 13.01 2.28
N LEU A 26 -5.78 12.19 2.38
CA LEU A 26 -4.57 12.35 1.59
C LEU A 26 -4.83 12.18 0.08
N GLN A 27 -5.60 11.15 -0.29
CA GLN A 27 -6.02 10.91 -1.68
C GLN A 27 -6.87 12.06 -2.21
N SER A 28 -7.83 12.56 -1.42
CA SER A 28 -8.66 13.72 -1.81
C SER A 28 -7.85 15.00 -1.99
N SER A 29 -6.66 15.08 -1.37
CA SER A 29 -5.72 16.18 -1.50
C SER A 29 -4.74 16.00 -2.68
N GLY A 30 -4.92 14.96 -3.50
CA GLY A 30 -4.05 14.66 -4.65
C GLY A 30 -2.67 14.12 -4.28
N LEU A 31 -2.46 13.73 -3.01
CA LEU A 31 -1.21 13.13 -2.59
C LEU A 31 -1.21 11.64 -2.93
N PRO A 32 -0.14 11.12 -3.54
CA PRO A 32 -0.06 9.71 -3.87
C PRO A 32 0.18 8.93 -2.57
N VAL A 33 -0.69 7.96 -2.31
CA VAL A 33 -0.65 7.10 -1.12
C VAL A 33 -0.58 5.66 -1.57
N ASP A 34 0.37 4.92 -1.01
CA ASP A 34 0.50 3.48 -1.23
C ASP A 34 0.74 2.79 0.12
N GLY A 35 0.33 1.54 0.20
CA GLY A 35 0.33 0.81 1.45
C GLY A 35 -0.59 -0.41 1.46
N PHE A 36 -0.59 -1.08 2.60
CA PHE A 36 -1.56 -2.13 2.89
C PHE A 36 -1.99 -2.03 4.35
N TYR A 37 -3.15 -2.59 4.63
CA TYR A 37 -3.63 -2.80 5.99
C TYR A 37 -4.07 -4.25 6.14
N THR A 38 -4.30 -4.66 7.39
CA THR A 38 -4.86 -5.97 7.68
C THR A 38 -6.33 -5.85 8.06
N GLN A 39 -7.14 -6.74 7.50
CA GLN A 39 -8.58 -6.80 7.78
C GLN A 39 -8.89 -8.06 8.56
N GLU A 40 -9.68 -7.92 9.62
CA GLU A 40 -10.12 -9.06 10.41
C GLU A 40 -11.18 -9.87 9.66
N VAL A 41 -10.98 -11.19 9.58
CA VAL A 41 -11.93 -12.12 8.97
C VAL A 41 -12.64 -12.90 10.07
N ARG A 42 -13.97 -12.80 10.09
CA ARG A 42 -14.84 -13.49 11.05
C ARG A 42 -15.82 -14.41 10.31
N GLN A 43 -16.07 -15.58 10.88
CA GLN A 43 -17.07 -16.55 10.44
C GLN A 43 -17.84 -17.01 11.67
N GLU A 44 -19.18 -17.03 11.59
CA GLU A 44 -20.05 -17.43 12.73
C GLU A 44 -19.72 -16.67 14.03
N GLY A 45 -19.41 -15.37 13.93
CA GLY A 45 -19.06 -14.51 15.07
C GLY A 45 -17.63 -14.71 15.62
N ARG A 46 -16.92 -15.76 15.20
CA ARG A 46 -15.55 -16.07 15.63
C ARG A 46 -14.52 -15.53 14.65
N ARG A 47 -13.40 -15.02 15.16
CA ARG A 47 -12.28 -14.56 14.33
C ARG A 47 -11.51 -15.75 13.79
N ILE A 48 -11.61 -15.98 12.47
CA ILE A 48 -10.95 -17.08 11.77
C ILE A 48 -9.60 -16.67 11.16
N GLY A 49 -9.27 -15.38 11.11
CA GLY A 49 -7.99 -14.95 10.58
C GLY A 49 -7.94 -13.48 10.20
N PHE A 50 -6.99 -13.17 9.32
CA PHE A 50 -6.77 -11.83 8.80
C PHE A 50 -6.44 -11.88 7.31
N ASP A 51 -6.86 -10.85 6.58
CA ASP A 51 -6.46 -10.59 5.20
C ASP A 51 -5.49 -9.44 5.14
N VAL A 52 -4.61 -9.47 4.14
CA VAL A 52 -3.90 -8.26 3.68
C VAL A 52 -4.72 -7.63 2.58
N VAL A 53 -4.92 -6.31 2.68
CA VAL A 53 -5.61 -5.50 1.69
C VAL A 53 -4.70 -4.34 1.32
N THR A 54 -4.34 -4.23 0.04
CA THR A 54 -3.56 -3.12 -0.50
C THR A 54 -4.47 -1.91 -0.76
N LEU A 55 -3.89 -0.71 -0.83
CA LEU A 55 -4.67 0.49 -1.19
C LEU A 55 -5.09 0.51 -2.67
N SER A 56 -4.48 -0.33 -3.51
CA SER A 56 -4.92 -0.60 -4.87
C SER A 56 -6.13 -1.55 -4.97
N GLY A 57 -6.59 -2.11 -3.84
CA GLY A 57 -7.74 -3.01 -3.76
C GLY A 57 -7.42 -4.50 -3.93
N ALA A 58 -6.14 -4.88 -4.06
CA ALA A 58 -5.76 -6.29 -4.05
C ALA A 58 -5.87 -6.87 -2.63
N GLN A 59 -6.38 -8.09 -2.52
CA GLN A 59 -6.64 -8.75 -1.24
C GLN A 59 -6.25 -10.22 -1.27
N GLY A 60 -5.77 -10.72 -0.14
CA GLY A 60 -5.47 -12.14 0.04
C GLY A 60 -5.32 -12.54 1.51
N PRO A 61 -5.37 -13.84 1.81
CA PRO A 61 -5.27 -14.34 3.18
C PRO A 61 -3.88 -14.07 3.75
N LEU A 62 -3.80 -13.31 4.85
CA LEU A 62 -2.57 -13.18 5.64
C LEU A 62 -2.40 -14.38 6.56
N SER A 63 -3.47 -14.72 7.27
CA SER A 63 -3.44 -15.83 8.22
C SER A 63 -4.83 -16.38 8.49
N ARG A 64 -4.88 -17.66 8.87
CA ARG A 64 -6.12 -18.41 9.13
C ARG A 64 -5.93 -19.43 10.24
N VAL A 65 -7.00 -19.71 10.98
CA VAL A 65 -7.05 -20.84 11.94
C VAL A 65 -7.20 -22.14 11.16
N GLY A 66 -6.45 -23.17 11.54
CA GLY A 66 -6.61 -24.52 11.00
C GLY A 66 -6.14 -24.72 9.55
N SER A 67 -5.51 -23.71 8.93
CA SER A 67 -4.84 -23.90 7.64
C SER A 67 -3.60 -24.77 7.83
N GLN A 68 -3.41 -25.76 6.96
CA GLN A 68 -2.18 -26.55 6.96
C GLN A 68 -1.08 -25.82 6.19
N PRO A 69 0.19 -25.89 6.64
CA PRO A 69 1.32 -25.42 5.86
C PRO A 69 1.40 -26.20 4.55
N LEU A 70 1.84 -25.53 3.49
CA LEU A 70 2.18 -26.21 2.25
C LEU A 70 3.34 -27.19 2.48
N PRO A 71 3.32 -28.40 1.89
CA PRO A 71 4.41 -29.35 2.02
C PRO A 71 5.76 -28.73 1.61
N GLY A 72 6.78 -28.86 2.47
CA GLY A 72 8.12 -28.36 2.20
C GLY A 72 8.36 -26.87 2.50
N LYS A 73 7.37 -26.14 3.04
CA LYS A 73 7.58 -24.76 3.51
C LYS A 73 7.65 -24.69 5.04
N PRO A 74 8.45 -23.76 5.59
CA PRO A 74 8.49 -23.53 7.03
C PRO A 74 7.12 -23.10 7.53
N GLU A 75 6.69 -23.72 8.62
CA GLU A 75 5.43 -23.38 9.27
C GLU A 75 5.58 -22.08 10.06
N CYS A 76 5.03 -20.99 9.54
CA CYS A 76 4.94 -19.72 10.26
C CYS A 76 3.61 -19.64 11.00
N ARG A 77 3.66 -19.59 12.34
CA ARG A 77 2.48 -19.49 13.20
C ARG A 77 2.59 -18.37 14.22
N VAL A 78 1.46 -17.73 14.51
CA VAL A 78 1.30 -16.77 15.60
C VAL A 78 0.06 -17.17 16.40
N GLY A 79 0.26 -17.79 17.56
CA GLY A 79 -0.83 -18.40 18.33
C GLY A 79 -1.55 -19.47 17.51
N GLN A 80 -2.87 -19.34 17.36
CA GLN A 80 -3.70 -20.27 16.58
C GLN A 80 -3.70 -20.00 15.05
N TYR A 81 -3.03 -18.94 14.60
CA TYR A 81 -3.07 -18.52 13.20
C TYR A 81 -1.85 -19.03 12.44
N VAL A 82 -2.10 -19.76 11.36
CA VAL A 82 -1.07 -20.12 10.38
C VAL A 82 -0.96 -19.00 9.36
N VAL A 83 0.25 -18.50 9.16
CA VAL A 83 0.55 -17.36 8.28
C VAL A 83 0.77 -17.88 6.87
N ASN A 84 0.05 -17.30 5.90
CA ASN A 84 0.29 -17.53 4.49
C ASN A 84 1.35 -16.53 4.00
N LEU A 85 2.62 -16.94 4.06
CA LEU A 85 3.73 -16.12 3.62
C LEU A 85 3.63 -15.78 2.13
N ASP A 86 3.24 -16.73 1.29
CA ASP A 86 3.17 -16.51 -0.17
C ASP A 86 2.21 -15.39 -0.52
N SER A 87 1.00 -15.42 0.05
CA SER A 87 0.00 -14.38 -0.16
C SER A 87 0.45 -13.05 0.43
N PHE A 88 1.12 -13.06 1.58
CA PHE A 88 1.66 -11.83 2.16
C PHE A 88 2.74 -11.22 1.28
N GLU A 89 3.71 -12.01 0.85
CA GLU A 89 4.84 -11.54 0.06
C GLU A 89 4.39 -10.97 -1.29
N GLN A 90 3.47 -11.65 -1.96
CA GLN A 90 2.91 -11.21 -3.24
C GLN A 90 2.15 -9.87 -3.15
N LEU A 91 1.51 -9.58 -2.01
CA LEU A 91 0.68 -8.38 -1.85
C LEU A 91 1.42 -7.23 -1.17
N ALA A 92 2.15 -7.52 -0.09
CA ALA A 92 2.75 -6.50 0.77
C ALA A 92 4.12 -6.03 0.27
N LEU A 93 4.97 -6.92 -0.26
CA LEU A 93 6.33 -6.53 -0.63
C LEU A 93 6.39 -5.54 -1.81
N PRO A 94 5.61 -5.70 -2.90
CA PRO A 94 5.64 -4.72 -3.99
C PRO A 94 5.28 -3.31 -3.52
N VAL A 95 4.30 -3.23 -2.63
CA VAL A 95 3.82 -1.98 -2.02
C VAL A 95 4.88 -1.34 -1.12
N LEU A 96 5.60 -2.14 -0.32
CA LEU A 96 6.69 -1.63 0.54
C LEU A 96 7.93 -1.19 -0.24
N ARG A 97 8.14 -1.73 -1.45
CA ARG A 97 9.28 -1.38 -2.32
C ARG A 97 9.07 -0.06 -3.08
N ASN A 98 7.93 0.62 -2.91
CA ASN A 98 7.56 1.86 -3.61
C ASN A 98 7.55 1.74 -5.15
N GLU A 99 7.34 0.54 -5.72
CA GLU A 99 7.34 0.38 -7.18
C GLU A 99 6.19 1.18 -7.84
N ALA A 100 5.01 1.25 -7.21
CA ALA A 100 3.83 1.93 -7.76
C ALA A 100 3.86 3.48 -7.69
N LEU A 101 4.42 4.04 -6.60
CA LEU A 101 4.60 5.49 -6.46
C LEU A 101 5.68 6.03 -7.40
N THR A 102 6.69 5.21 -7.69
CA THR A 102 7.77 5.59 -8.60
C THR A 102 7.28 5.62 -10.05
N GLU A 103 6.41 4.69 -10.46
CA GLU A 103 5.81 4.66 -11.80
C GLU A 103 4.93 5.90 -12.06
N THR A 104 4.05 6.23 -11.11
CA THR A 104 3.14 7.39 -11.23
C THR A 104 3.89 8.71 -11.16
N ALA A 105 4.91 8.85 -10.30
CA ALA A 105 5.78 10.02 -10.28
C ALA A 105 6.58 10.18 -11.59
N ARG A 106 7.07 9.08 -12.17
CA ARG A 106 7.75 9.08 -13.47
C ARG A 106 6.82 9.53 -14.60
N LEU A 107 5.61 8.98 -14.67
CA LEU A 107 4.61 9.34 -15.68
C LEU A 107 4.11 10.80 -15.54
N ALA A 108 3.92 11.27 -14.31
CA ALA A 108 3.58 12.67 -14.04
C ALA A 108 4.72 13.61 -14.48
N SER A 109 5.98 13.26 -14.20
CA SER A 109 7.15 14.05 -14.61
C SER A 109 7.35 14.09 -16.13
N SER A 110 6.98 13.03 -16.86
CA SER A 110 7.05 13.01 -18.33
C SER A 110 5.96 13.84 -19.01
N LEU A 111 4.81 14.05 -18.36
CA LEU A 111 3.73 14.89 -18.89
C LEU A 111 3.97 16.40 -18.69
N THR A 112 4.76 16.79 -17.69
CA THR A 112 5.19 18.18 -17.47
C THR A 112 6.42 18.60 -18.28
N GLY A 113 6.98 17.71 -19.11
CA GLY A 113 8.25 17.91 -19.82
C GLY A 113 8.15 18.23 -21.32
N ALA A 114 7.07 18.82 -21.81
CA ALA A 114 6.98 19.23 -23.22
C ALA A 114 6.10 20.48 -23.40
N SER A 115 6.67 21.65 -23.10
CA SER A 115 6.36 22.96 -23.72
C SER A 115 7.31 24.02 -23.15
N GLU A 116 8.62 23.90 -23.40
CA GLU A 116 9.42 25.13 -23.50
C GLU A 116 9.05 25.76 -24.84
N GLU A 117 8.15 26.75 -24.83
CA GLU A 117 8.03 27.64 -25.98
C GLU A 117 9.39 28.33 -26.19
N PRO A 118 9.93 28.33 -27.42
CA PRO A 118 11.21 28.98 -27.67
C PRO A 118 11.05 30.48 -27.39
N ILE A 119 11.84 31.00 -26.45
CA ILE A 119 11.94 32.44 -26.20
C ILE A 119 12.58 33.06 -27.45
N ILE A 120 11.76 33.54 -28.37
CA ILE A 120 12.14 34.28 -29.56
C ILE A 120 12.60 35.69 -29.17
N ASN A 121 13.69 36.16 -29.77
CA ASN A 121 14.06 37.57 -29.70
C ASN A 121 12.99 38.45 -30.38
N SER A 122 13.00 39.76 -30.11
CA SER A 122 12.19 40.76 -30.84
C SER A 122 12.33 40.70 -32.37
N ASP A 123 13.40 40.05 -32.84
CA ASP A 123 13.77 39.93 -34.25
C ASP A 123 13.38 38.56 -34.84
N GLY A 124 12.61 37.74 -34.10
CA GLY A 124 12.02 36.48 -34.57
C GLY A 124 12.97 35.29 -34.68
N LYS A 125 14.23 35.39 -34.22
CA LYS A 125 15.23 34.32 -34.33
C LYS A 125 15.48 33.60 -32.99
N PRO A 126 15.58 32.25 -32.97
CA PRO A 126 15.88 31.48 -31.76
C PRO A 126 17.26 31.83 -31.20
N ARG A 127 17.37 31.90 -29.86
CA ARG A 127 18.64 32.03 -29.14
C ARG A 127 19.36 30.68 -29.14
N HIS A 128 20.64 30.66 -29.51
CA HIS A 128 21.53 29.50 -29.34
C HIS A 128 22.09 29.47 -27.92
#